data_AF-A0AAW4BID1-F1
#
_entry.id   AF-A0AAW4BID1-F1
#
_cell.length_a   1.000
_cell.length_b   1.000
_cell.length_c   1.000
_cell.angle_alpha   90.00
_cell.angle_beta   90.00
_cell.angle_gamma   90.00
#
_symmetry.space_group_name_H-M   'P 1'
#
loop_
_entity.id
_entity.type
_entity.pdbx_description
1 polymer ?
#
loop_
_entity_poly.entity_id
_entity_poly.type
_entity_poly.pdbx_seq_one_letter_code
_entity_poly.pdbx_strand_id
1 'polypeptide(L)' 'QSAYLEKISIVNMSCCQGQARTFDLIQFSKTANLYALPVLRAGDTIYIPDRSESLLEKARESIDDILRITTTILLIGAL' A
#
# COMPACT_ATOMS: atom_id res chain seq x y z
N GLN A 1 9.94 -6.96 -6.03
CA GLN A 1 8.52 -6.76 -5.68
C GLN A 1 8.32 -7.34 -4.28
N SER A 2 7.84 -6.54 -3.34
CA SER A 2 7.68 -6.90 -1.93
C SER A 2 6.28 -6.51 -1.47
N ALA A 3 5.54 -7.42 -0.84
CA ALA A 3 4.16 -7.19 -0.46
C ALA A 3 4.05 -6.19 0.73
N TYR A 4 3.03 -5.33 0.68
CA TYR A 4 2.67 -4.41 1.75
C TYR A 4 1.64 -5.06 2.70
N LEU A 5 2.16 -5.88 3.61
CA LEU A 5 1.38 -6.82 4.42
C LEU A 5 0.53 -6.14 5.52
N GLU A 6 0.81 -4.90 5.85
CA GLU A 6 0.05 -4.08 6.79
C GLU A 6 -1.25 -3.51 6.19
N LYS A 7 -1.40 -3.55 4.85
CA LYS A 7 -2.49 -2.87 4.12
C LYS A 7 -3.23 -3.76 3.12
N ILE A 8 -3.33 -5.06 3.39
CA ILE A 8 -4.09 -5.99 2.55
C ILE A 8 -5.56 -5.54 2.52
N SER A 9 -6.11 -5.35 1.33
CA SER A 9 -7.48 -4.86 1.15
C SER A 9 -8.41 -6.01 0.77
N ILE A 10 -9.50 -6.16 1.51
CA ILE A 10 -10.56 -7.12 1.23
C ILE A 10 -11.79 -6.32 0.82
N VAL A 11 -12.27 -6.55 -0.41
CA VAL A 11 -13.47 -5.94 -0.96
C VAL A 11 -14.60 -6.96 -0.86
N ASN A 12 -15.56 -6.69 0.02
CA ASN A 12 -16.74 -7.51 0.19
C ASN A 12 -17.84 -7.13 -0.78
N MET A 13 -18.27 -8.11 -1.57
CA MET A 13 -19.40 -7.98 -2.51
C MET A 13 -20.72 -8.32 -1.80
N SER A 14 -21.04 -7.62 -0.72
CA SER A 14 -22.41 -7.62 -0.19
C SER A 14 -23.27 -6.67 -1.01
N CYS A 15 -24.49 -7.07 -1.41
CA CYS A 15 -25.33 -6.21 -2.23
C CYS A 15 -25.42 -4.83 -1.61
N CYS A 16 -25.34 -3.86 -2.51
CA CYS A 16 -25.84 -2.51 -2.31
C CYS A 16 -24.90 -1.58 -1.53
N GLN A 17 -23.85 -2.10 -0.86
CA GLN A 17 -22.69 -1.31 -0.41
C GLN A 17 -21.41 -2.16 -0.49
N GLY A 18 -20.48 -1.74 -1.36
CA GLY A 18 -19.12 -2.31 -1.40
C GLY A 18 -18.38 -1.94 -0.12
N GLN A 19 -18.23 -2.91 0.77
CA GLN A 19 -17.48 -2.71 2.00
C GLN A 19 -16.05 -3.18 1.78
N ALA A 20 -15.12 -2.22 1.69
CA ALA A 20 -13.70 -2.52 1.70
C ALA A 20 -13.19 -2.44 3.15
N ARG A 21 -12.41 -3.42 3.57
CA ARG A 21 -11.71 -3.40 4.86
C ARG A 21 -10.25 -3.74 4.69
N THR A 22 -9.42 -3.23 5.58
CA THR A 22 -7.99 -3.50 5.60
C THR A 22 -7.66 -4.56 6.65
N PHE A 23 -6.77 -5.47 6.30
CA PHE A 23 -6.21 -6.48 7.19
C PHE A 23 -4.70 -6.29 7.30
N ASP A 24 -4.21 -6.24 8.54
CA ASP A 24 -2.79 -6.18 8.87
C ASP A 24 -2.28 -7.57 9.25
N LEU A 25 -1.59 -8.22 8.30
CA LEU A 25 -1.02 -9.55 8.51
C LEU A 25 0.15 -9.52 9.49
N ILE A 26 0.91 -8.42 9.54
CA ILE A 26 2.07 -8.28 10.45
C ILE A 26 1.56 -8.23 11.89
N GLN A 27 0.55 -7.42 12.17
CA GLN A 27 -0.07 -7.33 13.48
C GLN A 27 -0.70 -8.67 13.90
N PHE A 28 -1.41 -9.34 12.99
CA PHE A 28 -1.97 -10.65 13.26
C PHE A 28 -0.89 -11.68 13.63
N SER A 29 0.21 -11.74 12.86
CA SER A 29 1.31 -12.70 13.11
C SER A 29 1.96 -12.55 14.49
N LYS A 30 1.98 -11.32 15.03
CA LYS A 30 2.56 -11.00 16.34
C LYS A 30 1.61 -11.28 17.50
N THR A 31 0.31 -11.12 17.27
CA THR A 31 -0.70 -11.14 18.34
C THR A 31 -1.52 -12.42 18.37
N ALA A 32 -1.57 -13.15 17.25
CA ALA A 32 -2.47 -14.28 17.02
C ALA A 32 -3.94 -13.95 17.35
N ASN A 33 -4.35 -12.68 17.26
CA ASN A 33 -5.69 -12.26 17.60
C ASN A 33 -6.69 -12.73 16.53
N LEU A 34 -7.39 -13.82 16.80
CA LEU A 34 -8.35 -14.42 15.88
C LEU A 34 -9.54 -13.49 15.57
N TYR A 35 -9.86 -12.54 16.45
CA TYR A 35 -10.89 -11.54 16.20
C TYR A 35 -10.50 -10.54 15.10
N ALA A 36 -9.23 -10.43 14.74
CA ALA A 36 -8.75 -9.60 13.64
C ALA A 36 -8.86 -10.31 12.28
N LEU A 37 -9.20 -11.60 12.24
CA LEU A 37 -9.29 -12.33 10.97
C LEU A 37 -10.51 -11.88 10.15
N PRO A 38 -10.32 -11.60 8.85
CA PRO A 38 -11.41 -11.23 7.97
C PRO A 38 -12.29 -12.45 7.64
N VAL A 39 -13.60 -12.33 7.83
CA VAL A 39 -14.59 -13.32 7.36
C VAL A 39 -14.77 -13.19 5.84
N LEU A 40 -14.32 -14.16 5.07
CA LEU A 40 -14.42 -14.16 3.60
C LEU A 40 -15.66 -14.93 3.11
N ARG A 41 -16.22 -14.48 1.98
CA ARG A 41 -17.34 -15.10 1.28
C ARG A 41 -17.00 -15.28 -0.20
N ALA A 42 -17.70 -16.21 -0.85
CA ALA A 42 -17.58 -16.37 -2.30
C ALA A 42 -17.94 -15.04 -3.00
N GLY A 43 -17.08 -14.62 -3.94
CA GLY A 43 -17.22 -13.34 -4.64
C GLY A 43 -16.44 -12.18 -4.01
N ASP A 44 -15.85 -12.35 -2.82
CA ASP A 44 -14.93 -11.35 -2.26
C ASP A 44 -13.64 -11.25 -3.09
N THR A 45 -13.11 -10.03 -3.20
CA THR A 45 -11.82 -9.78 -3.86
C THR A 45 -10.77 -9.40 -2.82
N ILE A 46 -9.59 -10.02 -2.90
CA ILE A 46 -8.44 -9.72 -2.04
C ILE A 46 -7.37 -9.04 -2.90
N TYR A 47 -6.98 -7.84 -2.49
CA TYR A 47 -5.90 -7.08 -3.09
C TYR A 47 -4.71 -7.00 -2.13
N ILE A 48 -3.54 -7.41 -2.61
CA ILE A 48 -2.27 -7.34 -1.89
C ILE A 48 -1.39 -6.31 -2.61
N PRO A 49 -1.25 -5.09 -2.06
CA PRO A 49 -0.42 -4.05 -2.67
C PRO A 49 1.07 -4.39 -2.60
N ASP A 50 1.87 -3.80 -3.48
CA ASP A 50 3.33 -3.75 -3.31
C ASP A 50 3.71 -2.64 -2.31
N ARG A 51 4.87 -2.78 -1.65
CA ARG A 51 5.41 -1.76 -0.74
C ARG A 51 5.68 -0.43 -1.42
N SER A 52 5.99 -0.42 -2.72
CA SER A 52 6.13 0.81 -3.51
C SER A 52 4.85 1.64 -3.53
N GLU A 53 3.69 1.01 -3.30
CA GLU A 53 2.42 1.72 -3.27
C GLU A 53 2.16 2.46 -1.95
N SER A 54 3.03 2.29 -0.95
CA SER A 54 2.94 2.99 0.33
C SER A 54 3.09 4.51 0.15
N LEU A 55 2.37 5.27 0.98
CA LEU A 55 2.40 6.74 0.91
C LEU A 55 3.80 7.31 1.18
N LEU A 56 4.58 6.63 2.04
CA LEU A 56 5.94 7.05 2.37
C LEU A 56 6.89 6.86 1.17
N GLU A 57 6.82 5.71 0.48
CA GLU A 57 7.65 5.47 -0.70
C GLU A 57 7.25 6.42 -1.84
N LYS A 58 5.96 6.63 -2.08
CA LYS A 58 5.48 7.62 -3.08
C LYS A 58 5.95 9.04 -2.77
N ALA A 59 5.93 9.44 -1.49
CA ALA A 59 6.43 10.75 -1.07
C ALA A 59 7.95 10.87 -1.28
N ARG A 60 8.70 9.80 -0.97
CA ARG A 60 10.16 9.75 -1.17
C ARG A 60 10.54 9.84 -2.64
N GLU A 61 9.87 9.08 -3.51
CA GLU A 61 10.07 9.14 -4.96
C GLU A 61 9.81 10.56 -5.50
N SER A 62 8.71 11.19 -5.09
CA SER A 62 8.37 12.54 -5.53
C SER A 62 9.41 13.61 -5.10
N ILE A 63 10.06 13.45 -3.95
CA ILE A 63 11.10 14.37 -3.49
C ILE A 63 12.39 14.15 -4.29
N ASP A 64 12.78 12.89 -4.50
CA ASP A 64 14.00 12.54 -5.23
C ASP A 64 13.96 13.07 -6.68
N ASP A 65 12.80 13.00 -7.35
CA ASP A 65 12.63 13.52 -8.70
C ASP A 65 12.85 15.04 -8.80
N ILE A 66 12.31 15.81 -7.84
CA ILE A 66 12.47 17.28 -7.81
C ILE A 66 13.94 17.65 -7.60
N LEU A 67 14.63 16.97 -6.68
CA LEU A 67 16.05 17.21 -6.42
C LEU A 67 16.88 16.90 -7.66
N ARG A 68 16.64 15.76 -8.32
CA ARG A 68 17.34 15.37 -9.55
C ARG A 68 17.18 16.38 -10.67
N ILE A 69 15.97 16.86 -10.93
CA ILE A 69 15.72 17.89 -11.96
C ILE A 69 16.50 19.16 -11.63
N THR A 70 16.42 19.61 -10.37
CA THR A 70 17.10 20.83 -9.91
C THR A 70 18.62 20.71 -10.06
N THR A 71 19.20 19.60 -9.62
CA THR A 71 20.64 19.34 -9.77
C THR A 71 21.06 19.27 -11.23
N THR A 72 20.26 18.65 -12.09
CA THR A 72 20.56 18.54 -13.53
C THR A 72 20.56 19.92 -14.20
N ILE A 73 19.59 20.78 -13.88
CA ILE A 73 19.53 22.16 -14.38
C ILE A 73 20.76 22.96 -13.92
N LEU A 74 21.13 22.83 -12.65
CA LEU A 74 22.32 23.50 -12.10
C LEU A 74 23.60 23.03 -12.79
N LEU A 75 23.75 21.73 -13.06
CA LEU A 75 24.94 21.18 -13.73
C LEU A 75 25.03 21.64 -15.19
N ILE A 76 23.92 21.68 -15.92
CA ILE A 76 23.89 22.16 -17.31
C ILE A 76 24.12 23.68 -17.36
N GLY A 77 23.54 24.45 -16.45
CA GLY A 77 23.72 25.91 -16.38
C GLY A 77 25.06 26.36 -15.80
N ALA A 78 25.82 25.46 -15.15
CA ALA A 78 27.16 25.72 -14.64
C ALA A 78 28.28 25.37 -15.65
N LEU A 79 27.92 24.81 -16.82
CA LEU A 79 28.79 24.52 -17.96
C LEU A 79 28.73 25.66 -19.00
#